data_AF-A0A9W8QF51-F1
#
_entry.id   AF-A0A9W8QF51-F1
#
_cell.length_a   1.000
_cell.length_b   1.000
_cell.length_c   1.000
_cell.angle_alpha   90.00
_cell.angle_beta   90.00
_cell.angle_gamma   90.00
#
_symmetry.space_group_name_H-M   'P 1'
#
loop_
_entity.id
_entity.type
_entity.pdbx_description
1 polymer ?
#
loop_
_entity_poly.entity_id
_entity_poly.type
_entity_poly.pdbx_seq_one_letter_code
_entity_poly.pdbx_strand_id
1 'polypeptide(L)'
;MLLRNTIAMAHAATAALLRPAEWDRQSRVLMAWPSAQNDAYKGASHDLKLATKDVSLVAEAVALFEPVTLLVTPDRVSEANSRFAKNSTNIKILPVDSYPKLDLWMRDMAPTFVFDVDDKGSKQLLGVDFNFNG
;
A
#
# COMPACT_ATOMS: atom_id res chain seq x y z
N MET A 1 -32.41 12.45 -40.68
CA MET A 1 -31.08 11.94 -40.29
C MET A 1 -31.03 11.87 -38.77
N LEU A 2 -31.54 10.76 -38.20
CA LEU A 2 -31.63 10.53 -36.76
C LEU A 2 -30.50 9.56 -36.39
N LEU A 3 -29.44 10.08 -35.77
CA LEU A 3 -28.33 9.29 -35.23
C LEU A 3 -28.85 8.49 -34.04
N ARG A 4 -29.05 7.18 -34.24
CA ARG A 4 -29.20 6.22 -33.15
C ARG A 4 -27.84 6.10 -32.48
N ASN A 5 -27.69 6.69 -31.30
CA ASN A 5 -26.59 6.38 -30.41
C ASN A 5 -26.72 4.91 -29.99
N THR A 6 -25.94 4.05 -30.64
CA THR A 6 -25.71 2.69 -30.20
C THR A 6 -24.95 2.78 -28.88
N ILE A 7 -25.68 2.68 -27.76
CA ILE A 7 -25.06 2.32 -26.48
C ILE A 7 -24.54 0.90 -26.71
N ALA A 8 -23.24 0.76 -26.96
CA ALA A 8 -22.57 -0.50 -26.81
C ALA A 8 -22.69 -0.85 -25.32
N MET A 9 -23.67 -1.67 -24.98
CA MET A 9 -23.63 -2.49 -23.78
C MET A 9 -22.40 -3.37 -23.93
N ALA A 10 -21.27 -2.89 -23.41
CA ALA A 10 -20.13 -3.75 -23.17
C ALA A 10 -20.65 -4.88 -22.28
N HIS A 11 -20.51 -6.09 -22.80
CA HIS A 11 -20.95 -7.34 -22.20
C HIS A 11 -20.88 -7.29 -20.67
N ALA A 12 -22.01 -7.52 -20.01
CA ALA A 12 -22.01 -8.02 -18.65
C ALA A 12 -21.42 -9.45 -18.68
N ALA A 13 -20.10 -9.55 -18.81
CA ALA A 13 -19.39 -10.66 -18.20
C ALA A 13 -19.41 -10.32 -16.71
N THR A 14 -20.07 -11.13 -15.92
CA THR A 14 -20.06 -11.03 -14.46
C THR A 14 -18.63 -11.30 -13.98
N ALA A 15 -17.78 -10.28 -14.07
CA ALA A 15 -16.46 -10.25 -13.46
C ALA A 15 -16.63 -10.59 -11.97
N ALA A 16 -16.24 -11.80 -11.60
CA ALA A 16 -16.27 -12.21 -10.21
C ALA A 16 -15.03 -11.62 -9.53
N LEU A 17 -15.22 -10.52 -8.80
CA LEU A 17 -14.15 -9.95 -7.98
C LEU A 17 -13.89 -10.88 -6.79
N LEU A 18 -12.71 -11.50 -6.78
CA LEU A 18 -12.28 -12.41 -5.73
C LEU A 18 -11.23 -11.71 -4.87
N ARG A 19 -11.52 -11.56 -3.58
CA ARG A 19 -10.51 -11.23 -2.56
C ARG A 19 -9.89 -12.53 -2.04
N PRO A 20 -8.60 -12.81 -2.29
CA PRO A 20 -7.93 -13.96 -1.68
C PRO A 20 -7.93 -13.86 -0.16
N ALA A 21 -7.81 -14.99 0.51
CA ALA A 21 -7.62 -14.99 1.94
C ALA A 21 -6.22 -14.47 2.29
N GLU A 22 -6.04 -13.92 3.49
CA GLU A 22 -4.74 -13.36 3.89
C GLU A 22 -3.63 -14.42 3.99
N TRP A 23 -3.97 -15.68 4.22
CA TRP A 23 -3.01 -16.79 4.23
C TRP A 23 -2.67 -17.36 2.84
N ASP A 24 -3.30 -16.87 1.77
CA ASP A 24 -2.89 -17.21 0.41
C ASP A 24 -1.52 -16.59 0.10
N ARG A 25 -0.83 -17.14 -0.92
CA ARG A 25 0.49 -16.63 -1.32
C ARG A 25 0.43 -15.14 -1.67
N GLN A 26 1.34 -14.37 -1.10
CA GLN A 26 1.45 -12.94 -1.32
C GLN A 26 2.66 -12.65 -2.23
N SER A 27 2.65 -11.49 -2.89
CA SER A 27 3.81 -11.03 -3.68
C SER A 27 4.63 -9.98 -2.95
N ARG A 28 4.02 -9.31 -1.96
CA ARG A 28 4.62 -8.30 -1.08
C ARG A 28 3.62 -7.87 -0.01
N VAL A 29 4.15 -7.23 1.02
CA VAL A 29 3.42 -6.46 2.03
C VAL A 29 3.66 -4.96 1.81
N LEU A 30 2.59 -4.17 1.88
CA LEU A 30 2.67 -2.71 1.87
C LEU A 30 2.69 -2.20 3.31
N MET A 31 3.65 -1.34 3.63
CA MET A 31 3.76 -0.66 4.93
C MET A 31 4.06 0.81 4.70
N ALA A 32 3.74 1.67 5.66
CA ALA A 32 4.14 3.07 5.66
C ALA A 32 5.12 3.32 6.80
N TRP A 33 6.01 4.29 6.62
CA TRP A 33 6.91 4.79 7.65
C TRP A 33 6.43 6.16 8.13
N PRO A 34 6.51 6.48 9.44
CA PRO A 34 5.72 7.58 9.98
C PRO A 34 6.19 8.92 9.40
N SER A 35 5.29 9.78 8.94
CA SER A 35 5.70 11.12 8.49
C SER A 35 6.06 12.01 9.68
N ALA A 36 7.08 12.87 9.52
CA ALA A 36 7.37 13.94 10.46
C ALA A 36 6.28 15.03 10.49
N GLN A 37 5.43 15.07 9.46
CA GLN A 37 4.31 16.02 9.32
C GLN A 37 2.96 15.42 9.71
N ASN A 38 2.92 14.14 10.10
CA ASN A 38 1.69 13.51 10.57
C ASN A 38 1.23 14.18 11.88
N ASP A 39 -0.07 14.46 11.99
CA ASP A 39 -0.64 15.20 13.11
C ASP A 39 -0.50 14.46 14.45
N ALA A 40 -0.43 13.13 14.44
CA ALA A 40 -0.21 12.29 15.63
C ALA A 40 1.15 12.52 16.30
N TYR A 41 2.13 13.08 15.57
CA TYR A 41 3.48 13.31 16.07
C TYR A 41 3.84 14.80 16.20
N LYS A 42 2.87 15.70 15.99
CA LYS A 42 3.12 17.14 16.02
C LYS A 42 3.56 17.59 17.43
N GLY A 43 4.80 18.07 17.53
CA GLY A 43 5.41 18.46 18.81
C GLY A 43 5.87 17.28 19.67
N ALA A 44 5.73 16.04 19.19
CA ALA A 44 6.03 14.80 19.91
C ALA A 44 7.18 14.03 19.21
N SER A 45 8.35 14.67 19.13
CA SER A 45 9.53 14.08 18.46
C SER A 45 10.01 12.77 19.09
N HIS A 46 9.78 12.59 20.39
CA HIS A 46 10.04 11.34 21.09
C HIS A 46 9.16 10.20 20.55
N ASP A 47 7.87 10.44 20.41
CA ASP A 47 6.90 9.43 19.95
C ASP A 47 7.13 9.09 18.47
N LEU A 48 7.46 10.08 17.64
CA LEU A 48 7.88 9.85 16.26
C LEU A 48 9.07 8.88 16.19
N LYS A 49 10.07 9.08 17.06
CA LYS A 49 11.26 8.23 17.11
C LYS A 49 10.92 6.81 17.55
N LEU A 50 10.05 6.65 18.55
CA LEU A 50 9.58 5.33 19.00
C LEU A 50 8.80 4.61 17.90
N ALA A 51 7.81 5.27 17.29
CA ALA A 51 7.03 4.71 16.18
C ALA A 51 7.92 4.35 14.99
N THR A 52 8.88 5.21 14.64
CA THR A 52 9.88 4.94 13.59
C THR A 52 10.64 3.65 13.89
N LYS A 53 11.12 3.48 15.12
CA LYS A 53 11.83 2.27 15.55
C LYS A 53 10.94 1.03 15.43
N ASP A 54 9.72 1.09 15.96
CA ASP A 54 8.82 -0.06 16.03
C ASP A 54 8.38 -0.51 14.63
N VAL A 55 7.97 0.43 13.78
CA VAL A 55 7.61 0.14 12.38
C VAL A 55 8.80 -0.44 11.61
N SER A 56 10.02 0.07 11.84
CA SER A 56 11.21 -0.51 11.21
C SER A 56 11.46 -1.95 11.65
N LEU A 57 11.24 -2.28 12.93
CA LEU A 57 11.39 -3.66 13.42
C LEU A 57 10.33 -4.60 12.81
N VAL A 58 9.08 -4.13 12.66
CA VAL A 58 8.03 -4.89 11.97
C VAL A 58 8.39 -5.11 10.51
N ALA A 59 8.86 -4.08 9.80
CA ALA A 59 9.28 -4.21 8.41
C ALA A 59 10.42 -5.21 8.24
N GLU A 60 11.43 -5.18 9.11
CA GLU A 60 12.52 -6.18 9.12
C GLU A 60 12.01 -7.59 9.41
N ALA A 61 11.07 -7.75 10.35
CA ALA A 61 10.50 -9.05 10.68
C ALA A 61 9.68 -9.64 9.52
N VAL A 62 8.87 -8.82 8.84
CA VAL A 62 8.09 -9.24 7.66
C VAL A 62 9.01 -9.58 6.50
N ALA A 63 10.08 -8.80 6.30
CA ALA A 63 11.05 -9.00 5.23
C ALA A 63 11.78 -10.35 5.28
N LEU A 64 11.79 -11.03 6.43
CA LEU A 64 12.27 -12.41 6.57
C LEU A 64 11.43 -13.42 5.78
N PHE A 65 10.17 -13.10 5.47
CA PHE A 65 9.21 -14.00 4.83
C PHE A 65 8.73 -13.50 3.47
N GLU A 66 8.41 -12.21 3.36
CA GLU A 66 7.76 -11.62 2.18
C GLU A 66 8.40 -10.27 1.83
N PRO A 67 8.45 -9.86 0.54
CA PRO A 67 8.94 -8.54 0.16
C PRO A 67 8.14 -7.40 0.78
N VAL A 68 8.80 -6.39 1.33
CA VAL A 68 8.16 -5.20 1.88
C VAL A 68 8.35 -4.03 0.93
N THR A 69 7.25 -3.37 0.55
CA THR A 69 7.31 -2.01 -0.01
C THR A 69 6.94 -1.03 1.10
N LEU A 70 7.94 -0.28 1.57
CA LEU A 70 7.79 0.70 2.63
C LEU A 70 7.61 2.08 2.00
N LEU A 71 6.41 2.65 2.14
CA LEU A 71 6.08 4.00 1.72
C LEU A 71 6.71 4.99 2.70
N VAL A 72 7.40 5.99 2.18
CA VAL A 72 8.13 6.99 2.97
C VAL A 72 7.91 8.37 2.36
N THR A 73 7.74 9.40 3.19
CA THR A 73 7.68 10.78 2.69
C THR A 73 9.05 11.22 2.17
N PRO A 74 9.13 12.06 1.12
CA PRO A 74 10.40 12.40 0.46
C PRO A 74 11.48 12.93 1.42
N ASP A 75 11.11 13.71 2.42
CA ASP A 75 11.99 14.27 3.45
C ASP A 75 12.66 13.22 4.34
N ARG A 76 12.06 12.02 4.46
CA ARG A 76 12.55 10.93 5.29
C ARG A 76 13.24 9.80 4.51
N VAL A 77 13.30 9.87 3.18
CA VAL A 77 13.89 8.81 2.34
C VAL A 77 15.36 8.54 2.67
N SER A 78 16.15 9.60 2.90
CA SER A 78 17.57 9.46 3.27
C SER A 78 17.74 8.72 4.60
N GLU A 79 16.89 9.04 5.58
CA GLU A 79 16.87 8.40 6.89
C GLU A 79 16.46 6.92 6.77
N ALA A 80 15.42 6.62 5.99
CA ALA A 80 14.97 5.25 5.74
C ALA A 80 16.06 4.41 5.06
N ASN A 81 16.67 4.91 3.99
CA ASN A 81 17.78 4.22 3.32
C ASN A 81 18.93 3.93 4.28
N SER A 82 19.29 4.90 5.13
CA SER A 82 20.32 4.73 6.16
C SER A 82 19.92 3.66 7.19
N ARG A 83 18.65 3.66 7.64
CA ARG A 83 18.12 2.70 8.62
C ARG A 83 18.16 1.26 8.13
N PHE A 84 17.91 1.04 6.84
CA PHE A 84 17.85 -0.31 6.26
C PHE A 84 19.12 -0.72 5.51
N ALA A 85 20.14 0.12 5.39
CA ALA A 85 21.35 -0.15 4.62
C ALA A 85 22.06 -1.48 4.94
N LYS A 86 21.98 -1.96 6.19
CA LYS A 86 22.63 -3.21 6.64
C LYS A 86 21.72 -4.44 6.60
N ASN A 87 20.41 -4.25 6.62
CA ASN A 87 19.38 -5.30 6.74
C ASN A 87 18.34 -5.21 5.61
N SER A 88 18.74 -4.70 4.44
CA SER A 88 17.82 -4.33 3.35
C SER A 88 17.30 -5.50 2.53
N THR A 89 17.67 -6.74 2.85
CA THR A 89 17.22 -7.89 2.07
C THR A 89 15.70 -7.92 2.13
N ASN A 90 15.06 -7.64 0.99
CA ASN A 90 13.61 -7.63 0.79
C ASN A 90 12.82 -6.37 1.20
N ILE A 91 13.46 -5.26 1.59
CA ILE A 91 12.76 -3.98 1.85
C ILE A 91 13.04 -2.98 0.71
N LYS A 92 11.98 -2.55 0.02
CA LYS A 92 12.02 -1.49 -0.98
C LYS A 92 11.43 -0.20 -0.42
N ILE A 93 12.20 0.89 -0.43
CA ILE A 93 11.71 2.23 -0.11
C ILE A 93 10.98 2.81 -1.33
N LEU A 94 9.76 3.30 -1.12
CA LEU A 94 8.95 3.99 -2.12
C LEU A 94 8.60 5.40 -1.63
N PRO A 95 9.19 6.45 -2.22
CA PRO A 95 8.82 7.83 -1.90
C PRO A 95 7.37 8.12 -2.31
N VAL A 96 6.61 8.81 -1.44
CA VAL A 96 5.23 9.27 -1.71
C VAL A 96 5.09 10.74 -1.33
N ASP A 97 4.95 11.61 -2.32
CA ASP A 97 4.84 13.07 -2.19
C ASP A 97 3.39 13.57 -2.12
N SER A 98 2.44 12.81 -2.68
CA SER A 98 1.02 13.16 -2.74
C SER A 98 0.32 13.20 -1.37
N TYR A 99 0.90 12.58 -0.35
CA TYR A 99 0.36 12.55 1.01
C TYR A 99 1.42 12.88 2.07
N PRO A 100 1.75 14.17 2.28
CA PRO A 100 2.80 14.59 3.20
C PRO A 100 2.57 14.18 4.65
N LYS A 101 1.30 14.00 5.05
CA LYS A 101 0.91 13.53 6.38
C LYS A 101 0.86 12.01 6.52
N LEU A 102 1.53 11.28 5.63
CA LEU A 102 1.51 9.81 5.54
C LEU A 102 1.38 9.16 6.91
N ASP A 103 0.28 8.43 7.06
CA ASP A 103 -0.10 7.72 8.27
C ASP A 103 0.29 6.24 8.14
N LEU A 104 0.42 5.56 9.28
CA LEU A 104 0.94 4.19 9.40
C LEU A 104 -0.10 3.11 9.12
N TRP A 105 -1.38 3.47 9.17
CA TRP A 105 -2.52 2.56 9.10
C TRP A 105 -2.81 2.10 7.66
N MET A 106 -1.80 1.54 7.00
CA MET A 106 -1.92 0.99 5.63
C MET A 106 -3.02 -0.07 5.52
N ARG A 107 -3.37 -0.75 6.61
CA ARG A 107 -4.50 -1.69 6.64
C ARG A 107 -5.83 -1.02 6.29
N ASP A 108 -5.99 0.24 6.66
CA ASP A 108 -7.25 0.98 6.53
C ASP A 108 -7.27 1.89 5.29
N MET A 109 -6.12 2.49 4.97
CA MET A 109 -6.00 3.46 3.86
C MET A 109 -5.52 2.87 2.54
N ALA A 110 -4.81 1.73 2.54
CA ALA A 110 -4.29 1.18 1.29
C ALA A 110 -5.39 0.46 0.51
N PRO A 111 -5.24 0.33 -0.82
CA PRO A 111 -6.18 -0.45 -1.62
C PRO A 111 -6.33 -1.87 -1.11
N THR A 112 -7.57 -2.35 -1.04
CA THR A 112 -7.85 -3.77 -0.89
C THR A 112 -7.65 -4.45 -2.25
N PHE A 113 -6.69 -5.36 -2.34
CA PHE A 113 -6.43 -6.07 -3.58
C PHE A 113 -7.45 -7.18 -3.84
N VAL A 114 -7.95 -7.23 -5.07
CA VAL A 114 -8.86 -8.27 -5.57
C VAL A 114 -8.38 -8.74 -6.94
N PHE A 115 -8.77 -9.96 -7.33
CA PHE A 115 -8.63 -10.42 -8.70
C PHE A 115 -9.97 -10.27 -9.41
N ASP A 116 -9.95 -9.58 -10.54
CA ASP A 116 -10.96 -9.77 -11.57
C ASP A 116 -10.65 -11.06 -12.32
N VAL A 117 -11.63 -11.97 -12.36
CA VAL A 117 -11.51 -13.28 -12.99
C VAL A 117 -12.51 -13.39 -14.13
N ASP A 118 -12.00 -13.56 -15.34
CA ASP A 118 -12.85 -13.75 -16.52
C ASP A 118 -13.36 -15.19 -16.64
N ASP A 119 -14.31 -15.41 -17.55
CA ASP A 119 -14.92 -16.73 -17.81
C ASP A 119 -13.90 -17.78 -18.30
N LYS A 120 -12.70 -17.35 -18.71
CA LYS A 120 -11.60 -18.21 -19.17
C LYS A 120 -10.58 -18.48 -18.04
N GLY A 121 -10.79 -17.94 -16.85
CA GLY A 121 -9.93 -18.08 -15.68
C GLY A 121 -8.70 -17.16 -15.67
N SER A 122 -8.61 -16.20 -16.58
CA SER A 122 -7.57 -15.16 -16.53
C SER A 122 -7.78 -14.28 -15.31
N LYS A 123 -6.69 -13.89 -14.63
CA LYS A 123 -6.73 -13.07 -13.41
C LYS A 123 -6.05 -11.72 -13.65
N GLN A 124 -6.77 -10.64 -13.41
CA GLN A 124 -6.23 -9.28 -13.35
C GLN A 124 -6.23 -8.78 -11.91
N LEU A 125 -5.09 -8.29 -11.41
CA LEU A 125 -5.03 -7.65 -10.09
C LEU A 125 -5.61 -6.24 -10.16
N LEU A 126 -6.60 -5.96 -9.32
CA LEU A 126 -7.20 -4.65 -9.12
C LEU A 126 -7.05 -4.20 -7.66
N GLY A 127 -7.12 -2.90 -7.42
CA GLY A 127 -7.18 -2.31 -6.08
C GLY A 127 -8.54 -1.64 -5.86
N VAL A 128 -9.26 -2.06 -4.82
CA VAL A 128 -10.48 -1.42 -4.35
C VAL A 128 -10.10 -0.30 -3.39
N ASP A 129 -10.42 0.92 -3.77
CA ASP A 129 -10.30 2.11 -2.94
C ASP A 129 -11.64 2.38 -2.24
N PHE A 130 -11.63 2.40 -0.91
CA PHE A 130 -12.82 2.65 -0.09
C PHE A 130 -13.03 4.15 0.20
N ASN A 131 -12.18 5.04 -0.36
CA ASN A 131 -12.22 6.47 -0.14
C ASN A 131 -12.13 6.82 1.36
N PHE A 132 -11.09 6.28 2.00
CA PHE A 132 -10.77 6.54 3.40
C PHE A 132 -10.63 8.05 3.65
N ASN A 133 -11.21 8.55 4.76
CA ASN A 133 -11.41 9.97 4.99
C ASN A 133 -10.61 10.58 6.15
N GLY A 134 -9.63 9.85 6.69
CA GLY A 134 -8.75 10.35 7.76
C GLY A 134 -9.41 10.27 9.13
#